data_AF-A0AAD4ZBW1-F1
#
_entry.id   AF-A0AAD4ZBW1-F1
#
_cell.length_a   1.000
_cell.length_b   1.000
_cell.length_c   1.000
_cell.angle_alpha   90.00
_cell.angle_beta   90.00
_cell.angle_gamma   90.00
#
_symmetry.space_group_name_H-M   'P 1'
#
loop_
_entity.id
_entity.type
_entity.pdbx_description
1 polymer ?
#
loop_
_entity_poly.entity_id
_entity_poly.type
_entity_poly.pdbx_seq_one_letter_code
_entity_poly.pdbx_strand_id
1 'polypeptide(L)'
;MYSSWAYSFSQVIIEIPYILIQAALFSTITYPAIDFQWSLYKVVWYFYAMFSTFLYFNYFGMLLVSLTPTYQVASVLASFCYTMFNLFSGFLLPGPKIPVWWVWGYWICPLAWSLKGALTSQYGDVEKEIVVHGEQRTISAFLGSIYGYNYDDLGVVAIVLLAYPLVFALVFACATEKINFQRR
;
A
#
# COMPACT_ATOMS: atom_id res chain seq x y z
N MET A 1 -10.21 -10.57 -33.08
CA MET A 1 -10.42 -10.09 -31.68
C MET A 1 -9.13 -10.37 -30.93
N TYR A 2 -8.56 -9.37 -30.24
CA TYR A 2 -7.31 -9.55 -29.48
C TYR A 2 -7.51 -10.55 -28.34
N SER A 3 -6.44 -11.25 -27.95
CA SER A 3 -6.46 -12.12 -26.77
C SER A 3 -6.79 -11.29 -25.52
N SER A 4 -7.67 -11.80 -24.65
CA SER A 4 -8.03 -11.12 -23.38
C SER A 4 -6.80 -10.79 -22.55
N TRP A 5 -5.79 -11.66 -22.57
CA TRP A 5 -4.50 -11.43 -21.91
C TRP A 5 -3.75 -10.22 -22.47
N ALA A 6 -3.72 -10.05 -23.79
CA ALA A 6 -3.07 -8.90 -24.41
C ALA A 6 -3.78 -7.59 -24.02
N TYR A 7 -5.11 -7.60 -23.99
CA TYR A 7 -5.91 -6.45 -23.55
C TYR A 7 -5.64 -6.08 -22.08
N SER A 8 -5.73 -7.05 -21.16
CA SER A 8 -5.52 -6.79 -19.73
C SER A 8 -4.10 -6.29 -19.43
N PHE A 9 -3.07 -6.85 -20.07
CA PHE A 9 -1.71 -6.36 -19.87
C PHE A 9 -1.48 -4.98 -20.47
N SER A 10 -2.04 -4.67 -21.64
CA SER A 10 -1.97 -3.31 -22.19
C SER A 10 -2.60 -2.29 -21.26
N GLN A 11 -3.74 -2.63 -20.62
CA GLN A 11 -4.40 -1.77 -19.65
C GLN A 11 -3.57 -1.60 -18.36
N VAL A 12 -2.94 -2.66 -17.86
CA VAL A 12 -2.06 -2.55 -16.67
C VAL A 12 -0.83 -1.68 -16.97
N ILE A 13 -0.22 -1.84 -18.15
CA ILE A 13 1.01 -1.12 -18.54
C ILE A 13 0.74 0.38 -18.73
N ILE A 14 -0.40 0.76 -19.32
CA ILE A 14 -0.68 2.17 -19.60
C ILE A 14 -0.87 3.00 -18.33
N GLU A 15 -1.30 2.38 -17.23
CA GLU A 15 -1.47 3.06 -15.93
C GLU A 15 -0.14 3.44 -15.26
N ILE A 16 0.93 2.67 -15.51
CA ILE A 16 2.24 2.88 -14.87
C ILE A 16 2.75 4.33 -15.05
N PRO A 17 2.84 4.90 -16.27
CA PRO A 17 3.30 6.27 -16.46
C PRO A 17 2.38 7.32 -15.82
N TYR A 18 1.05 7.10 -15.84
CA TYR A 18 0.11 8.02 -15.19
C TYR A 18 0.32 8.04 -13.67
N ILE A 19 0.42 6.86 -13.06
CA ILE A 19 0.62 6.71 -11.62
C ILE A 19 2.01 7.21 -11.20
N LEU A 20 3.03 7.06 -12.06
CA LEU A 20 4.36 7.61 -11.81
C LEU A 20 4.33 9.14 -11.69
N ILE A 21 3.66 9.81 -12.63
CA ILE A 21 3.49 11.27 -12.61
C ILE A 21 2.65 11.68 -11.39
N GLN A 22 1.56 10.97 -11.12
CA GLN A 22 0.71 11.25 -9.96
C GLN A 22 1.46 11.10 -8.64
N ALA A 23 2.25 10.03 -8.48
CA ALA A 23 3.09 9.81 -7.31
C ALA A 23 4.15 10.91 -7.15
N ALA A 24 4.76 11.36 -8.25
CA ALA A 24 5.77 12.41 -8.23
C ALA A 24 5.18 13.76 -7.82
N LEU A 25 4.02 14.12 -8.36
CA LEU A 25 3.30 15.32 -7.97
C LEU A 25 2.88 15.26 -6.49
N PHE A 26 2.32 14.14 -6.06
CA PHE A 26 1.90 13.94 -4.68
C PHE A 26 3.09 14.02 -3.71
N SER A 27 4.21 13.37 -4.02
CA SER A 27 5.39 13.38 -3.15
C SER A 27 6.01 14.77 -3.07
N THR A 28 6.08 15.50 -4.18
CA THR A 28 6.65 16.85 -4.22
C THR A 28 5.86 17.84 -3.37
N ILE A 29 4.54 17.67 -3.27
CA ILE A 29 3.67 18.54 -2.44
C ILE A 29 3.70 18.10 -0.97
N THR A 30 3.53 16.81 -0.71
CA THR A 30 3.32 16.30 0.67
C THR A 30 4.61 16.22 1.48
N TYR A 31 5.73 15.87 0.86
CA TYR A 31 7.01 15.75 1.56
C TYR A 31 7.44 17.06 2.26
N PRO A 32 7.44 18.23 1.59
CA PRO A 32 7.71 19.49 2.26
C PRO A 32 6.59 19.92 3.21
N ALA A 33 5.33 19.60 2.92
CA ALA A 33 4.21 19.99 3.78
C ALA A 33 4.22 19.31 5.16
N ILE A 34 4.76 18.09 5.24
CA ILE A 34 4.91 17.33 6.49
C ILE A 34 6.21 17.69 7.23
N ASP A 35 7.10 18.46 6.59
CA ASP A 35 8.44 18.82 7.10
C ASP A 35 9.32 17.59 7.39
N PHE A 36 9.33 16.63 6.46
CA PHE A 36 10.23 15.48 6.55
C PHE A 36 11.70 15.88 6.39
N GLN A 37 12.59 15.09 6.98
CA GLN A 37 14.04 15.33 6.88
C GLN A 37 14.50 15.25 5.42
N TRP A 38 15.15 16.31 4.93
CA TRP A 38 15.67 16.38 3.58
C TRP A 38 16.92 15.49 3.41
N SER A 39 16.70 14.23 3.05
CA SER A 39 17.73 13.28 2.63
C SER A 39 17.27 12.56 1.38
N LEU A 40 18.14 12.46 0.37
CA LEU A 40 17.81 11.86 -0.92
C LEU A 40 17.34 10.40 -0.76
N TYR A 41 17.96 9.66 0.17
CA TYR A 41 17.53 8.30 0.52
C TYR A 41 16.08 8.25 1.03
N LYS A 42 15.72 9.15 1.95
CA LYS A 42 14.38 9.20 2.56
C LYS A 42 13.31 9.68 1.58
N VAL A 43 13.64 10.63 0.70
CA VAL A 43 12.76 11.11 -0.36
C VAL A 43 12.46 10.00 -1.37
N VAL A 44 13.49 9.27 -1.82
CA VAL A 44 13.32 8.16 -2.78
C VAL A 44 12.46 7.04 -2.17
N TRP A 45 12.69 6.68 -0.91
CA TRP A 45 11.86 5.70 -0.21
C TRP A 45 10.41 6.15 -0.06
N TYR A 46 10.18 7.42 0.29
CA TYR A 46 8.83 7.96 0.37
C TYR A 46 8.13 7.93 -0.99
N PHE A 47 8.80 8.38 -2.05
CA PHE A 47 8.29 8.30 -3.41
C PHE A 47 7.96 6.86 -3.81
N TYR A 48 8.87 5.91 -3.55
CA TYR A 48 8.67 4.49 -3.85
C TYR A 48 7.46 3.90 -3.10
N ALA A 49 7.33 4.20 -1.80
CA ALA A 49 6.20 3.73 -0.99
C ALA A 49 4.87 4.31 -1.50
N MET A 50 4.83 5.59 -1.86
CA MET A 50 3.64 6.24 -2.42
C MET A 50 3.30 5.73 -3.82
N PHE A 51 4.29 5.57 -4.69
CA PHE A 51 4.12 4.99 -6.03
C PHE A 51 3.54 3.58 -5.96
N SER A 52 4.15 2.70 -5.15
CA SER A 52 3.66 1.33 -4.96
C SER A 52 2.24 1.33 -4.39
N THR A 53 1.93 2.26 -3.47
CA THR A 53 0.61 2.42 -2.86
C THR A 53 -0.46 2.78 -3.88
N PHE A 54 -0.21 3.79 -4.71
CA PHE A 54 -1.14 4.16 -5.77
C PHE A 54 -1.28 3.06 -6.82
N LEU A 55 -0.19 2.36 -7.13
CA LEU A 55 -0.20 1.27 -8.12
C LEU A 55 -1.09 0.11 -7.70
N TYR A 56 -0.91 -0.42 -6.48
CA TYR A 56 -1.75 -1.54 -6.05
C TYR A 56 -3.21 -1.12 -5.85
N PHE A 57 -3.51 0.11 -5.41
CA PHE A 57 -4.89 0.56 -5.24
C PHE A 57 -5.60 0.73 -6.57
N ASN A 58 -4.91 1.25 -7.59
CA ASN A 58 -5.45 1.33 -8.95
C ASN A 58 -5.77 -0.08 -9.50
N TYR A 59 -4.82 -1.01 -9.42
CA TYR A 59 -5.03 -2.38 -9.90
C TYR A 59 -6.08 -3.15 -9.10
N PHE A 60 -6.18 -2.90 -7.80
CA PHE A 60 -7.25 -3.44 -6.98
C PHE A 60 -8.63 -2.92 -7.43
N GLY A 61 -8.75 -1.63 -7.75
CA GLY A 61 -9.95 -1.06 -8.35
C GLY A 61 -10.32 -1.73 -9.68
N MET A 62 -9.34 -1.90 -10.58
CA MET A 62 -9.53 -2.61 -11.85
C MET A 62 -9.99 -4.06 -11.66
N LEU A 63 -9.39 -4.76 -10.69
CA LEU A 63 -9.80 -6.12 -10.31
C LEU A 63 -11.26 -6.16 -9.86
N LEU A 64 -11.68 -5.27 -8.97
CA LEU A 64 -13.06 -5.26 -8.47
C LEU A 64 -14.09 -4.99 -9.57
N VAL A 65 -13.77 -4.09 -10.51
CA VAL A 65 -14.63 -3.81 -11.67
C VAL A 65 -14.70 -5.02 -12.61
N SER A 66 -13.59 -5.75 -12.81
CA SER A 66 -13.56 -6.98 -13.61
C SER A 66 -14.39 -8.12 -13.00
N LEU A 67 -14.40 -8.21 -11.67
CA LEU A 67 -15.12 -9.27 -10.94
C LEU A 67 -16.63 -9.04 -10.81
N THR A 68 -17.12 -7.83 -11.10
CA THR A 68 -18.52 -7.45 -10.84
C THR A 68 -19.27 -7.10 -12.12
N PRO A 69 -20.58 -7.38 -12.18
CA PRO A 69 -21.38 -7.13 -13.39
C PRO A 69 -21.74 -5.65 -13.59
N THR A 70 -21.75 -4.86 -12.52
CA THR A 70 -22.11 -3.44 -12.56
C THR A 70 -21.17 -2.60 -11.70
N TYR A 71 -20.91 -1.36 -12.13
CA TYR A 71 -20.07 -0.41 -11.40
C TYR A 71 -20.59 -0.11 -9.97
N GLN A 72 -21.91 -0.10 -9.77
CA GLN A 72 -22.50 0.12 -8.44
C GLN A 72 -22.16 -1.00 -7.46
N VAL A 73 -22.14 -2.25 -7.92
CA VAL A 73 -21.73 -3.37 -7.05
C VAL A 73 -20.22 -3.32 -6.78
N ALA A 74 -19.42 -2.94 -7.78
CA ALA A 74 -17.98 -2.74 -7.64
C ALA A 74 -17.65 -1.71 -6.54
N SER A 75 -18.36 -0.57 -6.53
CA SER A 75 -18.10 0.51 -5.58
C SER A 75 -18.51 0.16 -4.14
N VAL A 76 -19.61 -0.58 -3.96
CA VAL A 76 -20.02 -1.10 -2.64
C VAL A 76 -18.99 -2.10 -2.11
N LEU A 77 -18.53 -3.02 -2.96
CA LEU A 77 -17.51 -4.00 -2.59
C LEU A 77 -16.17 -3.32 -2.27
N ALA A 78 -15.76 -2.34 -3.07
CA ALA A 78 -14.55 -1.56 -2.83
C ALA A 78 -14.59 -0.84 -1.49
N SER A 79 -15.73 -0.22 -1.16
CA SER A 79 -15.92 0.49 0.13
C SER A 79 -15.73 -0.46 1.30
N PHE A 80 -16.33 -1.66 1.25
CA PHE A 80 -16.15 -2.68 2.27
C PHE A 80 -14.68 -3.12 2.40
N CYS A 81 -14.01 -3.40 1.29
CA CYS A 81 -12.60 -3.78 1.28
C CYS A 81 -11.69 -2.68 1.83
N TYR A 82 -11.93 -1.41 1.48
CA TYR A 82 -11.16 -0.28 2.00
C TYR A 82 -11.34 -0.08 3.50
N THR A 83 -12.55 -0.27 4.02
CA THR A 83 -12.78 -0.26 5.48
C THR A 83 -12.00 -1.36 6.17
N MET A 84 -11.98 -2.58 5.61
CA MET A 84 -11.18 -3.69 6.15
C MET A 84 -9.67 -3.39 6.10
N PHE A 85 -9.16 -2.86 5.00
CA PHE A 85 -7.76 -2.47 4.90
C PHE A 85 -7.39 -1.40 5.92
N ASN A 86 -8.27 -0.44 6.17
CA ASN A 86 -8.05 0.60 7.18
C ASN A 86 -8.00 0.02 8.60
N LEU A 87 -8.91 -0.90 8.94
CA LEU A 87 -8.95 -1.56 10.24
C LEU A 87 -7.68 -2.38 10.53
N PHE A 88 -7.22 -3.18 9.55
CA PHE A 88 -6.02 -4.02 9.69
C PHE A 88 -4.72 -3.34 9.26
N SER A 89 -4.75 -2.03 8.99
CA SER A 89 -3.58 -1.26 8.56
C SER A 89 -2.47 -1.16 9.61
N GLY A 90 -2.75 -1.53 10.87
CA GLY A 90 -1.82 -1.37 11.97
C GLY A 90 -1.84 0.02 12.62
N PHE A 91 -2.52 1.01 12.03
CA PHE A 91 -2.62 2.36 12.61
C PHE A 91 -3.70 2.46 13.70
N LEU A 92 -4.92 2.00 13.41
CA LEU A 92 -6.04 2.00 14.37
C LEU A 92 -5.83 0.94 15.48
N LEU A 93 -5.35 -0.24 15.09
CA LEU A 93 -5.03 -1.34 16.00
C LEU A 93 -3.55 -1.69 15.81
N PRO A 94 -2.69 -1.42 16.80
CA PRO A 94 -1.27 -1.73 16.68
C PRO A 94 -1.05 -3.22 16.43
N GLY A 95 -0.20 -3.56 15.46
CA GLY A 95 0.11 -4.95 15.05
C GLY A 95 0.26 -5.96 16.20
N PRO A 96 1.06 -5.68 17.26
CA PRO A 96 1.25 -6.64 18.37
C PRO A 96 0.03 -6.82 19.28
N LYS A 97 -0.99 -5.97 19.17
CA LYS A 97 -2.25 -6.08 19.93
C LYS A 97 -3.33 -6.85 19.17
N ILE A 98 -3.06 -7.29 17.94
CA ILE A 98 -4.00 -8.07 17.14
C ILE A 98 -4.03 -9.51 17.70
N PRO A 99 -5.22 -10.08 18.01
CA PRO A 99 -5.30 -11.45 18.50
C PRO A 99 -4.77 -12.43 17.46
N VAL A 100 -4.05 -13.47 17.89
CA VAL A 100 -3.30 -14.41 17.02
C VAL A 100 -4.14 -14.96 15.86
N TRP A 101 -5.45 -15.18 16.09
CA TRP A 101 -6.36 -15.68 15.05
C TRP A 101 -6.68 -14.68 13.93
N TRP A 102 -6.54 -13.37 14.16
CA TRP A 102 -6.77 -12.30 13.16
C TRP A 102 -5.47 -11.73 12.57
N VAL A 103 -4.30 -12.18 13.02
CA VAL A 103 -2.99 -11.67 12.59
C VAL A 103 -2.77 -11.84 11.09
N TRP A 104 -3.32 -12.89 10.47
CA TRP A 104 -3.22 -13.09 9.02
C TRP A 104 -3.82 -11.93 8.22
N GLY A 105 -4.86 -11.27 8.72
CA GLY A 105 -5.48 -10.11 8.07
C GLY A 105 -4.55 -8.90 8.01
N TYR A 106 -3.70 -8.73 9.03
CA TYR A 106 -2.64 -7.72 9.03
C TYR A 106 -1.58 -8.01 7.96
N TRP A 107 -1.15 -9.27 7.83
CA TRP A 107 -0.13 -9.66 6.85
C TRP A 107 -0.60 -9.57 5.40
N ILE A 108 -1.89 -9.83 5.13
CA ILE A 108 -2.48 -9.72 3.77
C ILE A 108 -2.82 -8.27 3.41
N CYS A 109 -2.98 -7.38 4.39
CA CYS A 109 -3.37 -6.00 4.14
C CYS A 109 -2.20 -5.21 3.50
N PRO A 110 -2.33 -4.73 2.24
CA PRO A 110 -1.26 -3.98 1.61
C PRO A 110 -0.99 -2.64 2.31
N LEU A 111 -2.04 -2.04 2.91
CA LEU A 111 -1.93 -0.78 3.65
C LEU A 111 -1.00 -0.89 4.87
N ALA A 112 -0.99 -2.06 5.53
CA ALA A 112 -0.12 -2.30 6.68
C ALA A 112 1.36 -2.24 6.29
N TRP A 113 1.70 -2.82 5.14
CA TRP A 113 3.06 -2.78 4.59
C TRP A 113 3.46 -1.40 4.11
N SER A 114 2.53 -0.65 3.47
CA SER A 114 2.79 0.74 3.08
C SER A 114 3.08 1.63 4.28
N LEU A 115 2.30 1.50 5.36
CA LEU A 115 2.52 2.25 6.60
C LEU A 115 3.82 1.85 7.28
N LYS A 116 4.11 0.55 7.37
CA LYS A 116 5.39 0.05 7.89
C LYS A 116 6.56 0.63 7.10
N GLY A 117 6.51 0.62 5.76
CA GLY A 117 7.57 1.16 4.90
C GLY A 117 7.74 2.67 5.01
N ALA A 118 6.64 3.42 4.99
CA ALA A 118 6.66 4.87 5.13
C ALA A 118 7.20 5.30 6.50
N LEU A 119 6.71 4.70 7.59
CA LEU A 119 7.12 5.09 8.95
C LEU A 119 8.56 4.64 9.26
N THR A 120 8.93 3.42 8.88
CA THR A 120 10.28 2.89 9.14
C THR A 120 11.35 3.63 8.33
N SER A 121 11.08 3.97 7.06
CA SER A 121 12.04 4.71 6.23
C SER A 121 12.28 6.15 6.71
N GLN A 122 11.26 6.83 7.23
CA GLN A 122 11.39 8.22 7.69
C GLN A 122 11.96 8.31 9.11
N TYR A 123 11.48 7.46 10.01
CA TYR A 123 11.69 7.60 11.45
C TYR A 123 12.45 6.45 12.10
N GLY A 124 12.69 5.33 11.39
CA GLY A 124 13.39 4.17 11.97
C GLY A 124 14.85 4.45 12.35
N ASP A 125 15.49 5.39 11.65
CA ASP A 125 16.88 5.83 11.89
C ASP A 125 16.96 7.17 12.67
N VAL A 126 15.83 7.64 13.21
CA VAL A 126 15.78 8.92 13.92
C VAL A 126 15.74 8.69 15.42
N GLU A 127 16.90 8.85 16.07
CA GLU A 127 17.07 8.77 17.53
C GLU A 127 16.64 10.06 18.25
N LYS A 128 15.78 10.89 17.63
CA LYS A 128 15.23 12.05 18.34
C LYS A 128 14.37 11.57 19.51
N GLU A 129 14.66 12.10 20.69
CA GLU A 129 13.86 11.84 21.89
C GLU A 129 12.54 12.60 21.81
N ILE A 130 11.44 11.88 22.02
CA ILE A 130 10.10 12.43 22.15
C ILE A 130 9.57 12.11 23.54
N VAL A 131 8.85 13.05 24.15
CA VAL A 131 8.16 12.81 25.42
C VAL A 131 6.81 12.19 25.11
N VAL A 132 6.65 10.90 25.39
CA VAL A 132 5.40 10.17 25.22
C VAL A 132 4.94 9.70 26.60
N HIS A 133 3.77 10.18 27.06
CA HIS A 133 3.23 9.86 28.39
C HIS A 133 4.16 10.25 29.57
N GLY A 134 4.96 11.31 29.41
CA GLY A 134 5.87 11.81 30.46
C GLY A 134 7.24 11.11 30.53
N GLU A 135 7.47 10.07 29.72
CA GLU A 135 8.78 9.44 29.55
C GLU A 135 9.45 9.89 28.25
N GLN A 136 10.74 10.23 28.31
CA GLN A 136 11.56 10.46 27.12
C GLN A 136 11.88 9.11 26.47
N ARG A 137 11.35 8.89 25.26
CA ARG A 137 11.67 7.70 24.46
C ARG A 137 12.10 8.14 23.06
N THR A 138 13.08 7.46 22.50
CA THR A 138 13.45 7.64 21.09
C THR A 138 12.32 7.20 20.17
N ILE A 139 12.14 7.90 19.04
CA ILE A 139 11.08 7.58 18.07
C ILE A 139 11.22 6.14 17.55
N SER A 140 12.45 5.68 17.33
CA SER A 140 12.75 4.28 16.96
C SER A 140 12.27 3.28 18.01
N ALA A 141 12.52 3.53 19.30
CA ALA A 141 12.03 2.70 20.40
C ALA A 141 10.51 2.74 20.54
N PHE A 142 9.87 3.87 20.24
CA PHE A 142 8.41 3.99 20.20
C PHE A 142 7.80 3.14 19.07
N LEU A 143 8.37 3.22 17.87
CA LEU A 143 7.92 2.44 16.71
C LEU A 143 8.11 0.93 16.93
N GLY A 144 9.23 0.52 17.52
CA GLY A 144 9.49 -0.88 17.88
C GLY A 144 8.54 -1.38 18.98
N SER A 145 8.31 -0.60 20.04
CA SER A 145 7.50 -1.05 21.19
C SER A 145 5.98 -1.05 20.94
N ILE A 146 5.46 -0.07 20.20
CA ILE A 146 4.02 0.04 19.93
C ILE A 146 3.62 -0.69 18.65
N TYR A 147 4.39 -0.55 17.57
CA TYR A 147 4.03 -1.07 16.26
C TYR A 147 4.84 -2.30 15.83
N GLY A 148 5.95 -2.63 16.51
CA GLY A 148 6.81 -3.76 16.16
C GLY A 148 7.62 -3.52 14.88
N TYR A 149 7.91 -2.26 14.53
CA TYR A 149 8.61 -1.93 13.30
C TYR A 149 10.12 -1.93 13.51
N ASN A 150 10.82 -2.84 12.82
CA ASN A 150 12.26 -2.94 12.80
C ASN A 150 12.82 -2.35 11.50
N TYR A 151 13.95 -1.65 11.58
CA TYR A 151 14.60 -1.02 10.43
C TYR A 151 15.13 -2.05 9.42
N ASP A 152 15.60 -3.20 9.89
CA ASP A 152 16.13 -4.28 9.05
C ASP A 152 15.08 -4.90 8.11
N ASP A 153 13.78 -4.72 8.40
CA ASP A 153 12.69 -5.23 7.59
C ASP A 153 12.42 -4.41 6.31
N LEU A 154 13.07 -3.26 6.12
CA LEU A 154 12.85 -2.37 4.97
C LEU A 154 12.99 -3.08 3.62
N GLY A 155 13.96 -3.99 3.50
CA GLY A 155 14.15 -4.79 2.28
C GLY A 155 12.97 -5.71 1.99
N VAL A 156 12.41 -6.35 3.03
CA VAL A 156 11.22 -7.20 2.90
C VAL A 156 10.00 -6.36 2.52
N VAL A 157 9.84 -5.20 3.15
CA VAL A 157 8.74 -4.27 2.85
C VAL A 157 8.79 -3.83 1.38
N ALA A 158 9.97 -3.54 0.83
CA ALA A 158 10.09 -3.21 -0.59
C ALA A 158 9.60 -4.34 -1.50
N ILE A 159 10.08 -5.57 -1.27
CA ILE A 159 9.69 -6.73 -2.09
C ILE A 159 8.18 -6.95 -2.02
N VAL A 160 7.60 -6.89 -0.83
CA VAL A 160 6.17 -7.09 -0.61
C VAL A 160 5.34 -5.99 -1.28
N LEU A 161 5.76 -4.73 -1.20
CA LEU A 161 5.07 -3.60 -1.84
C LEU A 161 5.05 -3.71 -3.37
N LEU A 162 6.08 -4.27 -4.00
CA LEU A 162 6.09 -4.56 -5.44
C LEU A 162 5.30 -5.82 -5.80
N ALA A 163 5.25 -6.81 -4.90
CA ALA A 163 4.51 -8.04 -5.14
C ALA A 163 3.00 -7.81 -5.24
N TYR A 164 2.43 -6.92 -4.41
CA TYR A 164 0.99 -6.64 -4.42
C TYR A 164 0.45 -6.17 -5.78
N PRO A 165 1.01 -5.12 -6.43
CA PRO A 165 0.60 -4.73 -7.77
C PRO A 165 0.68 -5.88 -8.79
N LEU A 166 1.75 -6.68 -8.76
CA LEU A 166 1.92 -7.80 -9.69
C LEU A 166 0.85 -8.87 -9.48
N VAL A 167 0.57 -9.22 -8.23
CA VAL A 167 -0.50 -10.17 -7.89
C VAL A 167 -1.85 -9.64 -8.35
N PHE A 168 -2.19 -8.37 -8.07
CA PHE A 168 -3.46 -7.80 -8.53
C PHE A 168 -3.57 -7.73 -10.05
N ALA A 169 -2.50 -7.39 -10.76
CA ALA A 169 -2.46 -7.40 -12.21
C ALA A 169 -2.69 -8.81 -12.78
N LEU A 170 -2.07 -9.85 -12.21
CA LEU A 170 -2.25 -11.24 -12.63
C LEU A 170 -3.67 -11.75 -12.36
N VAL A 171 -4.23 -11.44 -11.19
CA VAL A 171 -5.61 -11.82 -10.85
C VAL A 171 -6.59 -11.07 -11.75
N PHE A 172 -6.35 -9.79 -12.06
CA PHE A 172 -7.16 -9.01 -13.01
C PHE A 172 -7.13 -9.61 -14.43
N ALA A 173 -5.95 -10.03 -14.92
CA ALA A 173 -5.84 -10.70 -16.21
C ALA A 173 -6.60 -12.04 -16.24
N CYS A 174 -6.45 -12.87 -15.18
CA CYS A 174 -7.21 -14.12 -15.03
C CYS A 174 -8.72 -13.88 -14.94
N ALA A 175 -9.14 -12.85 -14.21
CA ALA A 175 -10.55 -12.48 -14.05
C ALA A 175 -11.15 -12.07 -15.40
N THR A 176 -10.45 -11.24 -16.17
CA THR A 176 -10.90 -10.77 -17.48
C THR A 176 -11.01 -11.90 -18.51
N GLU A 177 -10.17 -12.93 -18.40
CA GLU A 177 -10.27 -14.13 -19.24
C GLU A 177 -11.49 -14.98 -18.88
N LYS A 178 -11.67 -15.30 -17.59
CA LYS A 178 -12.71 -16.25 -17.13
C LYS A 178 -14.08 -15.62 -17.00
N ILE A 179 -14.15 -14.33 -16.69
CA ILE A 179 -15.36 -13.62 -16.33
C ILE A 179 -15.65 -12.62 -17.46
N ASN A 180 -16.33 -13.10 -18.49
CA ASN A 180 -16.60 -12.32 -19.70
C ASN A 180 -17.91 -11.51 -19.55
N PHE A 181 -17.93 -10.52 -18.66
CA PHE A 181 -19.07 -9.59 -18.53
C PHE A 181 -19.14 -8.58 -19.68
N GLN A 182 -18.09 -8.42 -20.49
CA GLN A 182 -18.05 -7.48 -21.63
C GLN A 182 -18.73 -8.00 -22.90
N ARG A 183 -19.26 -9.23 -22.91
CA ARG A 183 -19.99 -9.82 -24.04
C ARG A 183 -21.52 -9.66 -23.96
N ARG A 184 -22.04 -8.75 -23.15
CA ARG A 184 -23.46 -8.37 -23.15
C ARG A 184 -23.69 -7.03 -23.82
#